data_AF-A0A074YK44-F1
#
_entry.id   AF-A0A074YK44-F1
#
_cell.length_a   1.000
_cell.length_b   1.000
_cell.length_c   1.000
_cell.angle_alpha   90.00
_cell.angle_beta   90.00
_cell.angle_gamma   90.00
#
_symmetry.space_group_name_H-M   'P 1'
#
loop_
_entity.id
_entity.type
_entity.pdbx_description
1 polymer ?
#
loop_
_entity_poly.entity_id
_entity_poly.type
_entity_poly.pdbx_seq_one_letter_code
_entity_poly.pdbx_strand_id
1 'polypeptide(L)'
;MPLPHWATSCIKGGLLGITSWVTLNDHILELVTIEGTSMHPTLSPAYNETGAKDTLLIKKWKPTKDLQRGDVVMLNLPHKPEKLGIKRVVALEGDWVEMDWKRRSRELGVEGKGAGMVWDAIGEEKEFGMGKRRWRVPLGHVWVEGDNASASKDSNTYGV
;
A
#
# COMPACT_ATOMS: atom_id res chain seq x y z
N MET A 1 -21.00 -15.56 -48.22
CA MET A 1 -21.31 -16.88 -47.63
C MET A 1 -21.63 -16.69 -46.16
N PRO A 2 -22.79 -17.14 -45.65
CA PRO A 2 -23.08 -17.08 -44.22
C PRO A 2 -22.16 -18.06 -43.46
N LEU A 3 -21.64 -17.63 -42.31
CA LEU A 3 -20.83 -18.46 -41.44
C LEU A 3 -21.68 -19.59 -40.82
N PRO A 4 -21.11 -20.78 -40.59
CA PRO A 4 -21.83 -21.86 -39.93
C PRO A 4 -22.17 -21.48 -38.48
N HIS A 5 -23.34 -21.92 -38.00
CA HIS A 5 -23.89 -21.51 -36.69
C HIS A 5 -22.93 -21.77 -35.51
N TRP A 6 -22.17 -22.87 -35.53
CA TRP A 6 -21.17 -23.17 -34.50
C TRP A 6 -20.06 -22.12 -34.43
N ALA A 7 -19.62 -21.58 -35.57
CA ALA A 7 -18.58 -20.56 -35.62
C ALA A 7 -19.08 -19.24 -35.03
N THR A 8 -20.34 -18.86 -35.32
CA THR A 8 -20.94 -17.66 -34.70
C THR A 8 -21.13 -17.80 -33.18
N SER A 9 -21.39 -19.01 -32.67
CA SER A 9 -21.48 -19.27 -31.22
C SER A 9 -20.12 -19.18 -30.53
N CYS A 10 -19.05 -19.71 -31.13
CA CYS A 10 -17.69 -19.58 -30.61
C CYS A 10 -17.24 -18.12 -30.56
N ILE A 11 -17.53 -17.32 -31.60
CA ILE A 11 -17.18 -15.90 -31.64
C ILE A 11 -17.93 -15.12 -30.55
N LYS A 12 -19.25 -15.34 -30.40
CA LYS A 12 -20.05 -14.71 -29.34
C LYS A 12 -19.55 -15.11 -27.94
N GLY A 13 -19.23 -16.38 -27.73
CA GLY A 13 -18.65 -16.86 -26.46
C GLY A 13 -17.29 -16.25 -26.16
N GLY A 14 -16.41 -16.13 -27.17
CA GLY A 14 -15.10 -15.50 -27.03
C GLY A 14 -15.21 -14.02 -26.68
N LEU A 15 -16.09 -13.27 -27.35
CA LEU A 15 -16.34 -11.86 -27.03
C LEU A 15 -16.85 -11.67 -25.60
N LEU A 16 -17.85 -12.45 -25.18
CA LEU A 16 -18.37 -12.42 -23.81
C LEU A 16 -17.30 -12.78 -22.77
N GLY A 17 -16.44 -13.75 -23.09
CA GLY A 17 -15.32 -14.15 -22.23
C GLY A 17 -14.31 -13.03 -22.04
N ILE A 18 -13.87 -12.38 -23.12
CA ILE A 18 -12.91 -11.27 -23.07
C ILE A 18 -13.50 -10.09 -22.30
N THR A 19 -14.74 -9.67 -22.57
CA THR A 19 -15.37 -8.55 -21.87
C THR A 19 -15.55 -8.85 -20.38
N SER A 20 -15.89 -10.10 -20.04
CA SER A 20 -16.00 -10.52 -18.64
C SER A 20 -14.64 -10.47 -17.95
N TRP A 21 -13.58 -10.95 -18.61
CA TRP A 21 -12.22 -10.88 -18.09
C TRP A 21 -11.75 -9.45 -17.86
N VAL A 22 -11.96 -8.56 -18.83
CA VAL A 22 -11.63 -7.12 -18.71
C VAL A 22 -12.38 -6.50 -17.53
N THR A 23 -13.69 -6.75 -17.41
CA THR A 23 -14.50 -6.24 -16.30
C THR A 23 -13.99 -6.73 -14.93
N LEU A 24 -13.61 -8.01 -14.84
CA LEU A 24 -13.03 -8.57 -13.62
C LEU A 24 -11.70 -7.91 -13.25
N ASN A 25 -10.82 -7.72 -14.24
CA ASN A 25 -9.50 -7.12 -14.05
C ASN A 25 -9.57 -5.61 -13.70
N ASP A 26 -10.55 -4.92 -14.27
CA ASP A 26 -10.69 -3.47 -14.10
C ASP A 26 -11.38 -3.13 -12.76
N HIS A 27 -12.32 -3.96 -12.30
CA HIS A 27 -13.15 -3.63 -11.13
C HIS A 27 -12.94 -4.49 -9.89
N ILE A 28 -12.41 -5.70 -10.03
CA ILE A 28 -12.39 -6.67 -8.91
C ILE A 28 -10.98 -7.00 -8.46
N LEU A 29 -10.12 -7.47 -9.36
CA LEU A 29 -8.78 -7.98 -9.03
C LEU A 29 -7.74 -7.48 -10.03
N GLU A 30 -6.56 -7.12 -9.57
CA GLU A 30 -5.44 -6.73 -10.44
C GLU A 30 -4.15 -7.40 -9.97
N LEU A 31 -3.37 -7.92 -10.92
CA LEU A 31 -2.02 -8.41 -10.66
C LEU A 31 -1.01 -7.28 -10.87
N VAL A 32 -0.26 -6.95 -9.82
CA VAL A 32 0.73 -5.87 -9.83
C VAL A 32 2.09 -6.44 -9.43
N THR A 33 3.10 -6.24 -10.27
CA THR A 33 4.50 -6.54 -9.92
C THR A 33 5.13 -5.32 -9.24
N ILE A 34 5.76 -5.54 -8.10
CA ILE A 34 6.31 -4.47 -7.29
C ILE A 34 7.65 -4.01 -7.88
N GLU A 35 7.81 -2.69 -7.96
CA GLU A 35 9.07 -2.07 -8.33
C GLU A 35 9.52 -1.11 -7.23
N GLY A 36 10.62 -1.44 -6.56
CA GLY A 36 11.25 -0.60 -5.55
C GLY A 36 11.39 -1.25 -4.18
N THR A 37 12.09 -0.55 -3.29
CA THR A 37 12.57 -1.08 -2.00
C THR A 37 11.82 -0.53 -0.78
N SER A 38 10.79 0.31 -1.00
CA SER A 38 10.12 1.02 0.10
C SER A 38 9.31 0.13 1.05
N MET A 39 8.98 -1.08 0.63
CA MET A 39 8.26 -2.09 1.40
C MET A 39 9.17 -3.26 1.83
N HIS A 40 10.49 -3.12 1.66
CA HIS A 40 11.47 -4.09 2.17
C HIS A 40 11.46 -4.07 3.71
N PRO A 41 11.58 -5.21 4.41
CA PRO A 41 11.80 -6.56 3.89
C PRO A 41 10.51 -7.31 3.53
N THR A 42 9.33 -6.77 3.83
CA THR A 42 8.08 -7.51 3.68
C THR A 42 7.73 -7.83 2.23
N LEU A 43 8.09 -6.94 1.30
CA LEU A 43 7.88 -7.14 -0.13
C LEU A 43 9.19 -7.01 -0.89
N SER A 44 9.43 -7.97 -1.78
CA SER A 44 10.64 -8.14 -2.60
C SER A 44 11.93 -8.12 -1.78
N PRO A 45 12.10 -9.04 -0.81
CA PRO A 45 13.25 -9.06 0.10
C PRO A 45 14.58 -9.23 -0.65
N ALA A 46 14.60 -10.07 -1.68
CA ALA A 46 15.80 -10.34 -2.47
C ALA A 46 16.01 -9.38 -3.65
N TYR A 47 15.30 -8.24 -3.69
CA TYR A 47 15.37 -7.27 -4.79
C TYR A 47 16.80 -6.76 -5.03
N ASN A 48 17.53 -6.44 -3.94
CA ASN A 48 18.89 -5.89 -4.03
C ASN A 48 19.95 -6.95 -4.38
N GLU A 49 19.70 -8.22 -4.09
CA GLU A 49 20.68 -9.32 -4.27
C GLU A 49 20.48 -10.06 -5.59
N THR A 50 19.23 -10.37 -5.93
CA THR A 50 18.87 -11.23 -7.07
C THR A 50 18.01 -10.52 -8.11
N GLY A 51 17.49 -9.33 -7.79
CA GLY A 51 16.51 -8.64 -8.63
C GLY A 51 15.12 -9.27 -8.61
N ALA A 52 14.86 -10.24 -7.74
CA ALA A 52 13.55 -10.87 -7.61
C ALA A 52 12.48 -9.85 -7.19
N LYS A 53 11.33 -9.88 -7.89
CA LYS A 53 10.18 -9.01 -7.65
C LYS A 53 8.98 -9.85 -7.24
N ASP A 54 8.26 -9.40 -6.24
CA ASP A 54 6.99 -10.00 -5.86
C ASP A 54 5.87 -9.50 -6.78
N THR A 55 4.91 -10.38 -7.04
CA THR A 55 3.66 -10.03 -7.72
C THR A 55 2.51 -10.18 -6.73
N LEU A 56 1.74 -9.11 -6.57
CA LEU A 56 0.60 -9.05 -5.67
C LEU A 56 -0.71 -9.17 -6.44
N LEU A 57 -1.67 -9.86 -5.84
CA LEU A 57 -3.05 -9.82 -6.26
C LEU A 57 -3.78 -8.76 -5.42
N ILE A 58 -4.14 -7.65 -6.04
CA ILE A 58 -4.80 -6.51 -5.40
C ILE A 58 -6.30 -6.58 -5.61
N LYS A 59 -7.06 -6.44 -4.51
CA LYS A 59 -8.51 -6.33 -4.55
C LYS A 59 -8.92 -4.88 -4.78
N LYS A 60 -9.52 -4.60 -5.94
CA LYS A 60 -10.08 -3.29 -6.32
C LYS A 60 -11.51 -3.08 -5.85
N TRP A 61 -12.24 -4.15 -5.56
CA TRP A 61 -13.64 -4.05 -5.15
C TRP A 61 -13.79 -3.50 -3.73
N LYS A 62 -14.41 -2.32 -3.59
CA LYS A 62 -14.64 -1.61 -2.32
C LYS A 62 -13.36 -1.52 -1.46
N PRO A 63 -12.31 -0.84 -1.95
CA PRO A 63 -10.96 -0.90 -1.37
C PRO A 63 -10.87 -0.23 0.01
N THR A 64 -11.81 0.67 0.33
CA THR A 64 -11.88 1.36 1.62
C THR A 64 -12.74 0.63 2.65
N LYS A 65 -13.46 -0.42 2.26
CA LYS A 65 -14.36 -1.14 3.16
C LYS A 65 -13.56 -2.09 4.03
N ASP A 66 -13.79 -2.04 5.34
CA ASP A 66 -13.15 -2.90 6.34
C ASP A 66 -11.62 -2.75 6.38
N LEU A 67 -11.10 -1.55 6.06
CA LEU A 67 -9.67 -1.25 6.08
C LEU A 67 -9.12 -1.31 7.51
N GLN A 68 -8.04 -2.05 7.71
CA GLN A 68 -7.44 -2.30 9.02
C GLN A 68 -5.99 -1.82 9.07
N ARG A 69 -5.51 -1.56 10.29
CA ARG A 69 -4.10 -1.32 10.53
C ARG A 69 -3.31 -2.58 10.13
N GLY A 70 -2.19 -2.38 9.44
CA GLY A 70 -1.35 -3.43 8.89
C GLY A 70 -1.70 -3.83 7.45
N ASP A 71 -2.84 -3.40 6.90
CA ASP A 71 -3.20 -3.66 5.51
C ASP A 71 -2.19 -3.02 4.55
N VAL A 72 -1.85 -3.75 3.48
CA VAL A 72 -1.04 -3.22 2.38
C VAL A 72 -1.96 -2.67 1.30
N VAL A 73 -1.84 -1.39 1.03
CA VAL A 73 -2.69 -0.65 0.11
C VAL A 73 -1.89 -0.10 -1.05
N MET A 74 -2.58 0.06 -2.18
CA MET A 74 -2.08 0.74 -3.36
C MET A 74 -2.81 2.08 -3.49
N LEU A 75 -2.04 3.16 -3.62
CA LEU A 75 -2.57 4.53 -3.72
C LEU A 75 -1.83 5.35 -4.79
N ASN A 76 -2.48 6.39 -5.30
CA ASN A 76 -1.80 7.39 -6.11
C ASN A 76 -0.88 8.23 -5.22
N LEU A 77 0.37 8.41 -5.61
CA LEU A 77 1.31 9.20 -4.82
C LEU A 77 0.95 10.70 -4.91
N PRO A 78 0.78 11.42 -3.79
CA PRO A 78 0.37 12.83 -3.81
C PRO A 78 1.31 13.75 -4.61
N HIS A 79 2.59 13.37 -4.68
CA HIS A 79 3.61 14.13 -5.41
C HIS A 79 3.75 13.75 -6.88
N LYS A 80 3.21 12.60 -7.27
CA LYS A 80 3.29 11.99 -8.61
C LYS A 80 2.01 11.19 -8.84
N PRO A 81 0.87 11.86 -9.10
CA PRO A 81 -0.43 11.20 -9.21
C PRO A 81 -0.49 10.20 -10.37
N GLU A 82 0.43 10.29 -11.33
CA GLU A 82 0.62 9.33 -12.41
C GLU A 82 1.27 8.02 -11.96
N LYS A 83 1.78 7.96 -10.71
CA LYS A 83 2.46 6.78 -10.15
C LYS A 83 1.68 6.22 -8.97
N LEU A 84 1.54 4.90 -8.99
CA LEU A 84 1.02 4.12 -7.87
C LEU A 84 2.15 3.83 -6.88
N GLY A 85 1.83 3.96 -5.60
CA GLY A 85 2.68 3.57 -4.48
C GLY A 85 2.02 2.48 -3.67
N ILE A 86 2.81 1.51 -3.24
CA ILE A 86 2.39 0.49 -2.28
C ILE A 86 2.90 0.92 -0.91
N LYS A 87 2.00 0.99 0.05
CA LYS A 87 2.27 1.39 1.44
C LYS A 87 1.43 0.54 2.39
N ARG A 88 1.74 0.61 3.67
CA ARG A 88 1.02 -0.09 4.71
C ARG A 88 0.26 0.89 5.59
N VAL A 89 -0.98 0.56 5.91
CA VAL A 89 -1.88 1.37 6.74
C VAL A 89 -1.44 1.31 8.20
N VAL A 90 -0.89 2.41 8.71
CA VAL A 90 -0.43 2.52 10.11
C VAL A 90 -1.57 2.91 11.01
N ALA A 91 -2.34 3.91 10.62
CA ALA A 91 -3.39 4.46 11.45
C ALA A 91 -4.63 4.74 10.61
N LEU A 92 -5.79 4.56 11.24
CA LEU A 92 -7.11 4.80 10.67
C LEU A 92 -7.67 6.12 11.16
N GLU A 93 -8.83 6.49 10.63
CA GLU A 93 -9.56 7.68 11.07
C GLU A 93 -9.70 7.77 12.60
N GLY A 94 -9.46 8.96 13.14
CA GLY A 94 -9.56 9.21 14.58
C GLY A 94 -8.31 8.87 15.38
N ASP A 95 -7.40 8.06 14.83
CA ASP A 95 -6.14 7.70 15.47
C ASP A 95 -5.20 8.90 15.60
N TRP A 96 -4.35 8.84 16.63
CA TRP A 96 -3.24 9.75 16.80
C TRP A 96 -1.95 9.09 16.36
N VAL A 97 -1.22 9.79 15.48
CA VAL A 97 0.12 9.39 15.06
C VAL A 97 1.14 10.41 15.51
N GLU A 98 2.32 9.90 15.82
CA GLU A 98 3.47 10.71 16.16
C GLU A 98 4.38 10.85 14.94
N MET A 99 4.58 12.09 14.48
CA MET A 99 5.58 12.37 13.45
C MET A 99 6.97 12.40 14.08
N ASP A 100 7.56 11.22 14.32
CA ASP A 100 8.94 11.14 14.80
C ASP A 100 9.92 11.08 13.63
N TRP A 101 10.40 12.25 13.20
CA TRP A 101 11.46 12.32 12.19
C TRP A 101 12.77 11.63 12.63
N LYS A 102 13.00 11.46 13.95
CA LYS A 102 14.19 10.77 14.49
C LYS A 102 14.11 9.26 14.34
N ARG A 103 12.94 8.69 14.03
CA ARG A 103 12.75 7.25 13.71
C ARG A 103 13.60 6.84 12.50
N ARG A 104 13.74 7.74 11.51
CA ARG A 104 14.64 7.58 10.35
C ARG A 104 16.11 7.48 10.78
N SER A 105 16.52 8.19 11.84
CA SER A 105 17.89 8.16 12.35
C SER A 105 18.22 6.88 13.13
N ARG A 106 17.21 6.23 13.73
CA ARG A 106 17.39 4.97 14.48
C ARG A 106 17.55 3.77 13.54
N GLU A 107 16.86 3.75 12.39
CA GLU A 107 17.14 2.79 11.31
C GLU A 107 18.49 3.04 10.62
N LEU A 108 18.92 4.30 10.50
CA LEU A 108 20.23 4.68 9.95
C LEU A 108 21.41 4.46 10.92
N GLY A 109 21.23 3.72 12.02
CA GLY A 109 22.32 3.27 12.88
C GLY A 109 22.79 4.27 13.95
N VAL A 110 21.93 5.19 14.40
CA VAL A 110 22.23 6.01 15.59
C VAL A 110 21.57 5.37 16.82
N GLU A 111 22.37 4.57 17.54
CA GLU A 111 22.20 3.93 18.85
C GLU A 111 20.79 3.51 19.34
N GLY A 112 20.63 2.18 19.47
CA GLY A 112 20.21 1.58 20.73
C GLY A 112 18.73 1.71 21.10
N LYS A 113 17.87 0.91 20.45
CA LYS A 113 16.71 0.18 21.02
C LYS A 113 15.94 -0.46 19.87
N GLY A 114 15.58 -1.73 20.04
CA GLY A 114 15.19 -2.69 19.00
C GLY A 114 14.26 -2.17 17.90
N ALA A 115 14.44 -2.75 16.71
CA ALA A 115 13.55 -2.64 15.57
C ALA A 115 12.18 -3.29 15.90
N GLY A 116 11.37 -2.61 16.71
CA GLY A 116 9.96 -2.90 16.89
C GLY A 116 9.19 -2.41 15.66
N MET A 117 8.16 -3.14 15.26
CA MET A 117 7.34 -2.77 14.12
C MET A 117 6.56 -1.47 14.40
N VAL A 118 6.32 -0.70 13.35
CA VAL A 118 5.80 0.68 13.45
C VAL A 118 4.46 0.79 14.18
N TRP A 119 3.61 -0.25 14.10
CA TRP A 119 2.25 -0.32 14.68
C TRP A 119 2.21 -0.29 16.21
N ASP A 120 3.32 -0.60 16.89
CA ASP A 120 3.38 -0.65 18.35
C ASP A 120 3.42 0.75 18.99
N ALA A 121 3.57 1.82 18.18
CA ALA A 121 3.68 3.20 18.66
C ALA A 121 2.34 3.97 18.73
N ILE A 122 1.21 3.29 18.52
CA ILE A 122 -0.12 3.90 18.61
C ILE A 122 -0.61 3.75 20.05
N GLY A 123 -0.19 4.68 20.92
CA GLY A 123 -0.61 4.74 22.31
C GLY A 123 -1.90 5.54 22.52
N GLU A 124 -2.52 5.37 23.69
CA GLU A 124 -3.55 6.29 24.18
C GLU A 124 -2.95 7.70 24.39
N GLU A 125 -3.80 8.73 24.39
CA GLU A 125 -3.45 10.16 24.54
C GLU A 125 -2.43 10.47 25.65
N LYS A 126 -2.33 9.59 26.65
CA LYS A 126 -1.48 9.69 27.84
C LYS A 126 0.00 9.37 27.63
N GLU A 127 0.41 8.68 26.56
CA GLU A 127 1.83 8.29 26.33
C GLU A 127 2.65 9.33 25.51
N PHE A 128 2.04 10.40 25.04
CA PHE A 128 2.68 11.36 24.12
C PHE A 128 3.46 12.47 24.86
N GLY A 129 4.78 12.30 24.98
CA GLY A 129 5.71 13.25 25.63
C GLY A 129 5.79 14.66 25.00
N MET A 130 6.29 15.62 25.79
CA MET A 130 6.53 17.02 25.38
C MET A 130 7.55 17.11 24.23
N GLY A 131 7.19 17.79 23.14
CA GLY A 131 8.09 18.08 22.00
C GLY A 131 7.86 17.24 20.74
N LYS A 132 6.91 16.29 20.77
CA LYS A 132 6.55 15.43 19.64
C LYS A 132 5.42 16.06 18.81
N ARG A 133 5.57 16.14 17.48
CA ARG A 133 4.50 16.62 16.59
C ARG A 133 3.44 15.52 16.47
N ARG A 134 2.24 15.82 16.95
CA ARG A 134 1.09 14.91 16.87
C ARG A 134 0.24 15.23 15.66
N TRP A 135 -0.30 14.20 15.02
CA TRP A 135 -1.26 14.34 13.95
C TRP A 135 -2.46 13.45 14.24
N ARG A 136 -3.66 14.01 14.13
CA ARG A 136 -4.89 13.23 14.20
C ARG A 136 -5.32 12.89 12.78
N VAL A 137 -5.52 11.60 12.50
CA VAL A 137 -6.01 11.17 11.19
C VAL A 137 -7.47 11.63 11.03
N PRO A 138 -7.80 12.45 10.02
CA PRO A 138 -9.17 12.91 9.79
C PRO A 138 -10.11 11.76 9.41
N LEU A 139 -11.42 12.03 9.51
CA LEU A 139 -12.45 11.11 9.03
C LEU A 139 -12.27 10.81 7.53
N GLY A 140 -12.44 9.54 7.16
CA GLY A 140 -12.25 9.07 5.78
C GLY A 140 -10.80 9.05 5.28
N HIS A 141 -9.82 9.27 6.16
CA HIS A 141 -8.40 9.24 5.81
C HIS A 141 -7.67 8.11 6.54
N VAL A 142 -6.49 7.76 6.02
CA VAL A 142 -5.57 6.82 6.66
C VAL A 142 -4.15 7.38 6.63
N TRP A 143 -3.35 6.99 7.61
CA TRP A 143 -1.92 7.23 7.62
C TRP A 143 -1.19 6.02 7.08
N VAL A 144 -0.36 6.19 6.06
CA VAL A 144 0.35 5.08 5.40
C VAL A 144 1.86 5.27 5.45
N GLU A 145 2.60 4.19 5.65
CA GLU A 145 4.07 4.18 5.70
C GLU A 145 4.64 3.03 4.88
N GLY A 146 5.88 3.18 4.41
CA GLY A 146 6.63 2.07 3.84
C GLY A 146 7.38 1.29 4.91
N ASP A 147 7.47 -0.03 4.75
CA ASP A 147 8.20 -0.89 5.71
C ASP A 147 9.71 -0.60 5.77
N ASN A 148 10.25 0.09 4.76
CA ASN A 148 11.63 0.62 4.74
C ASN A 148 11.62 2.15 4.87
N ALA A 149 11.69 2.68 6.10
CA ALA A 149 11.54 4.11 6.34
C ALA A 149 12.70 4.94 5.74
N SER A 150 13.87 4.33 5.53
CA SER A 150 15.02 4.97 4.86
C SER A 150 14.80 5.21 3.35
N ALA A 151 13.98 4.39 2.70
CA ALA A 151 13.71 4.44 1.25
C ALA A 151 12.27 4.82 0.91
N SER A 152 11.44 5.11 1.91
CA SER A 152 10.03 5.42 1.75
C SER A 152 9.76 6.93 1.73
N LYS A 153 8.99 7.36 0.74
CA LYS A 153 8.25 8.63 0.77
C LYS A 153 6.79 8.31 1.07
N ASP A 154 6.30 8.75 2.22
CA ASP A 154 5.01 8.33 2.79
C ASP A 154 4.34 9.44 3.62
N SER A 155 3.34 9.11 4.45
CA SER A 155 2.58 10.08 5.22
C SER A 155 3.42 10.93 6.17
N ASN A 156 4.61 10.48 6.59
CA ASN A 156 5.54 11.34 7.33
C ASN A 156 6.07 12.51 6.50
N THR A 157 5.97 12.44 5.17
CA THR A 157 6.43 13.47 4.24
C THR A 157 5.31 14.38 3.75
N TYR A 158 4.13 13.83 3.47
CA TYR A 158 3.01 14.58 2.86
C TYR A 158 1.76 14.67 3.73
N GLY A 159 1.70 13.96 4.86
CA GLY A 159 0.51 13.88 5.71
C GLY A 159 -0.47 12.79 5.26
N VAL A 160 -1.75 13.04 5.52
CA VAL A 160 -2.88 12.19 5.08
C VAL A 160 -3.32 12.51 3.66
#